data_AF-A0A7S3CH80-F1
#
_entry.id   AF-A0A7S3CH80-F1
#
_cell.length_a   1.000
_cell.length_b   1.000
_cell.length_c   1.000
_cell.angle_alpha   90.00
_cell.angle_beta   90.00
_cell.angle_gamma   90.00
#
_symmetry.space_group_name_H-M   'P 1'
#
loop_
_entity.id
_entity.type
_entity.pdbx_description
1 polymer ?
#
loop_
_entity_poly.entity_id
_entity_poly.type
_entity_poly.pdbx_seq_one_letter_code
_entity_poly.pdbx_strand_id
1 'polypeptide(L)'
;GGGLGSLGSNQFKFKLNKGHVDFQSKFAHRSFVTMGIAAGVATVFTAPIGGVLIAFEDCGSFYLGSTKMFWQCFLATCSGVFVNQLLRLSVKHGDLSFFDTTNYTRAFALYMDSDADYAQVYRFTWWEVLVFALMGCVAGLLGSAFVKMHMWVHRTRWRLNPTPWGRVAEAVMIAALTAGIAITIGRFSPCSPLPEDVQDYPTTTATTADSANGSSSYQNPHMDGLWCPEGQYSAYGTLFLTPAGVSLKEVLHLGQTVDNPNQFEWGGPGV
;
A
#
# COMPACT_ATOMS: atom_id res chain seq x y z
N GLY A 1 18.08 8.92 7.42
CA GLY A 1 18.49 8.93 8.83
C GLY A 1 19.99 8.89 9.01
N GLY A 2 20.60 7.70 8.99
CA GLY A 2 21.99 7.49 9.44
C GLY A 2 23.10 8.23 8.68
N GLY A 3 22.95 8.46 7.37
CA GLY A 3 23.96 9.16 6.56
C GLY A 3 24.08 10.65 6.89
N LEU A 4 22.98 11.40 6.74
CA LEU A 4 22.97 12.85 6.97
C LEU A 4 23.25 13.23 8.43
N GLY A 5 22.81 12.40 9.39
CA GLY A 5 23.08 12.62 10.82
C GLY A 5 24.58 12.57 11.19
N SER A 6 25.40 11.88 10.38
CA SER A 6 26.86 11.84 10.57
C SER A 6 27.59 13.09 10.07
N LEU A 7 26.90 14.00 9.37
CA LEU A 7 27.47 15.23 8.78
C LEU A 7 28.78 14.96 8.01
N GLY A 8 28.83 13.87 7.26
CA GLY A 8 29.98 13.44 6.48
C GLY A 8 29.69 12.16 5.71
N SER A 9 30.56 11.84 4.74
CA SER A 9 30.51 10.60 3.98
C SER A 9 31.85 9.90 4.07
N ASN A 10 31.84 8.66 4.59
CA ASN A 10 33.01 7.78 4.56
C ASN A 10 33.30 7.26 3.15
N GLN A 11 32.29 7.16 2.28
CA GLN A 11 32.43 6.70 0.89
C GLN A 11 33.11 7.78 0.03
N PHE A 12 32.70 9.04 0.16
CA PHE A 12 33.29 10.17 -0.55
C PHE A 12 34.46 10.82 0.22
N LYS A 13 34.89 10.22 1.34
CA LYS A 13 35.95 10.74 2.24
C LYS A 13 35.80 12.22 2.60
N PHE A 14 34.56 12.69 2.73
CA PHE A 14 34.24 14.08 3.00
C PHE A 14 33.69 14.22 4.43
N LYS A 15 34.21 15.14 5.24
CA LYS A 15 33.73 15.40 6.60
C LYS A 15 33.40 16.89 6.75
N LEU A 16 32.16 17.22 7.12
CA LEU A 16 31.80 18.58 7.49
C LEU A 16 32.23 18.80 8.94
N ASN A 17 33.36 19.47 9.12
CA ASN A 17 33.89 19.83 10.44
C ASN A 17 33.11 21.03 11.02
N LYS A 18 31.86 20.80 11.42
CA LYS A 18 31.12 21.76 12.27
C LYS A 18 30.87 21.09 13.61
N GLY A 19 31.30 21.76 14.70
CA GLY A 19 31.46 21.25 16.07
C GLY A 19 30.23 20.71 16.82
N HIS A 20 29.29 20.07 16.14
CA HIS A 20 28.20 19.32 16.77
C HIS A 20 28.59 17.86 16.98
N VAL A 21 29.47 17.62 17.95
CA VAL A 21 29.92 16.28 18.37
C VAL A 21 28.73 15.42 18.85
N ASP A 22 27.67 16.06 19.34
CA ASP A 22 26.46 15.39 19.87
C ASP A 22 25.73 14.52 18.84
N PHE A 23 25.70 14.93 17.56
CA PHE A 23 25.02 14.18 16.49
C PHE A 23 25.81 12.94 16.02
N GLN A 24 27.10 12.88 16.32
CA GLN A 24 27.96 11.74 15.99
C GLN A 24 27.91 10.62 17.05
N SER A 25 27.16 10.83 18.14
CA SER A 25 26.97 9.81 19.17
C SER A 25 26.21 8.59 18.61
N LYS A 26 26.54 7.39 19.12
CA LYS A 26 25.82 6.15 18.74
C LYS A 26 24.33 6.24 19.08
N PHE A 27 23.97 7.00 20.11
CA PHE A 27 22.60 7.27 20.49
C PHE A 27 21.89 8.13 19.44
N ALA A 28 22.45 9.30 19.08
CA ALA A 28 21.88 10.16 18.05
C ALA A 28 21.73 9.43 16.71
N HIS A 29 22.72 8.62 16.31
CA HIS A 29 22.63 7.81 15.10
C HIS A 29 21.43 6.86 15.12
N ARG A 30 21.18 6.14 16.24
CA ARG A 30 20.01 5.26 16.39
C ARG A 30 18.70 6.04 16.34
N SER A 31 18.64 7.22 16.97
CA SER A 31 17.47 8.11 16.92
C SER A 31 17.17 8.57 15.49
N PHE A 32 18.18 8.99 14.71
CA PHE A 32 17.99 9.39 13.31
C PHE A 32 17.60 8.24 12.38
N VAL A 33 18.08 7.02 12.65
CA VAL A 33 17.64 5.82 11.93
C VAL A 33 16.17 5.54 12.24
N THR A 34 15.78 5.60 13.52
CA THR A 34 14.40 5.37 13.96
C THR A 34 13.43 6.39 13.37
N MET A 35 13.77 7.69 13.40
CA MET A 35 12.98 8.74 12.75
C MET A 35 12.84 8.51 11.24
N GLY A 36 13.90 7.99 10.60
CA GLY A 36 13.87 7.65 9.17
C GLY A 36 12.95 6.47 8.85
N ILE A 37 12.97 5.42 9.70
CA ILE A 37 12.06 4.28 9.59
C ILE A 37 10.61 4.76 9.76
N ALA A 38 10.34 5.53 10.82
CA ALA A 38 9.02 6.11 11.07
C ALA A 38 8.52 6.92 9.87
N ALA A 39 9.34 7.85 9.36
CA ALA A 39 8.99 8.68 8.22
C ALA A 39 8.71 7.87 6.94
N GLY A 40 9.50 6.82 6.67
CA GLY A 40 9.29 5.95 5.51
C GLY A 40 8.01 5.12 5.61
N VAL A 41 7.72 4.54 6.76
CA VAL A 41 6.46 3.81 6.99
C VAL A 41 5.26 4.77 6.87
N ALA A 42 5.36 5.95 7.48
CA ALA A 42 4.33 6.98 7.43
C ALA A 42 4.02 7.45 6.00
N THR A 43 5.05 7.66 5.16
CA THR A 43 4.84 8.14 3.78
C THR A 43 4.20 7.10 2.87
N VAL A 44 4.51 5.81 3.06
CA VAL A 44 3.93 4.70 2.28
C VAL A 44 2.45 4.53 2.60
N PHE A 45 2.08 4.52 3.88
CA PHE A 45 0.70 4.32 4.32
C PHE A 45 -0.10 5.63 4.43
N THR A 46 0.55 6.78 4.26
CA THR A 46 -0.07 8.11 4.48
C THR A 46 -0.61 8.28 5.92
N ALA A 47 0.01 7.60 6.89
CA ALA A 47 -0.44 7.53 8.29
C ALA A 47 0.71 7.92 9.25
N PRO A 48 0.84 9.21 9.63
CA PRO A 48 1.98 9.69 10.40
C PRO A 48 2.08 9.06 11.80
N ILE A 49 0.96 8.99 12.54
CA ILE A 49 0.93 8.43 13.90
C ILE A 49 1.23 6.92 13.87
N GLY A 50 0.67 6.19 12.92
CA GLY A 50 0.91 4.75 12.75
C GLY A 50 2.39 4.45 12.47
N GLY A 51 3.04 5.24 11.61
CA GLY A 51 4.47 5.10 11.33
C GLY A 51 5.37 5.32 12.56
N VAL A 52 5.02 6.27 13.44
CA VAL A 52 5.77 6.48 14.70
C VAL A 52 5.62 5.28 15.64
N LEU A 53 4.40 4.75 15.79
CA LEU A 53 4.13 3.62 16.70
C LEU A 53 4.85 2.35 16.26
N ILE A 54 4.81 2.01 14.96
CA ILE A 54 5.52 0.84 14.41
C ILE A 54 7.04 0.99 14.62
N ALA A 55 7.59 2.18 14.36
CA ALA A 55 9.01 2.42 14.59
C ALA A 55 9.38 2.27 16.08
N PHE A 56 8.48 2.61 17.00
CA PHE A 56 8.69 2.45 18.44
C PHE A 56 8.55 1.00 18.91
N GLU A 57 7.67 0.22 18.30
CA GLU A 57 7.57 -1.23 18.57
C GLU A 57 8.88 -1.94 18.22
N ASP A 58 9.45 -1.65 17.04
CA ASP A 58 10.66 -2.32 16.56
C ASP A 58 11.96 -1.74 17.14
N CYS A 59 12.00 -0.45 17.47
CA CYS A 59 13.22 0.23 17.95
C CYS A 59 13.20 0.59 19.45
N GLY A 60 12.15 0.18 20.17
CA GLY A 60 11.79 0.60 21.52
C GLY A 60 12.71 0.13 22.65
N SER A 61 13.97 0.56 22.66
CA SER A 61 14.75 0.55 23.90
C SER A 61 14.23 1.67 24.83
N PHE A 62 14.06 1.42 26.13
CA PHE A 62 13.49 2.36 27.13
C PHE A 62 14.06 3.79 27.10
N TYR A 63 15.29 3.98 26.64
CA TYR A 63 15.95 5.29 26.51
C TYR A 63 15.53 6.09 25.26
N LEU A 64 14.90 5.45 24.26
CA LEU A 64 14.42 6.06 23.02
C LEU A 64 12.95 6.54 23.11
N GLY A 65 12.21 6.08 24.13
CA GLY A 65 10.80 6.44 24.37
C GLY A 65 10.59 7.80 25.08
N SER A 66 11.60 8.68 25.10
CA SER A 66 11.44 10.02 25.66
C SER A 66 10.40 10.81 24.84
N THR A 67 9.55 11.61 25.52
CA THR A 67 8.58 12.52 24.88
C THR A 67 9.22 13.38 23.78
N LYS A 68 10.50 13.72 23.93
CA LYS A 68 11.27 14.48 22.93
C LYS A 68 11.44 13.71 21.61
N MET A 69 11.77 12.41 21.68
CA MET A 69 11.96 11.57 20.48
C MET A 69 10.64 11.32 19.77
N PHE A 70 9.55 11.16 20.52
CA PHE A 70 8.21 11.04 19.96
C PHE A 70 7.85 12.24 19.08
N TRP A 71 8.01 13.46 19.62
CA TRP A 71 7.72 14.68 18.85
C TRP A 71 8.62 14.86 17.63
N GLN A 72 9.90 14.48 17.74
CA GLN A 72 10.82 14.51 16.60
C GLN A 72 10.43 13.51 15.51
N CYS A 73 10.03 12.29 15.88
CA CYS A 73 9.51 11.29 14.94
C CYS A 73 8.21 11.78 14.30
N PHE A 74 7.28 12.31 15.10
CA PHE A 74 6.01 12.83 14.62
C PHE A 74 6.21 13.95 13.60
N LEU A 75 7.03 14.96 13.91
CA LEU A 75 7.32 16.06 12.98
C LEU A 75 8.02 15.56 11.70
N ALA A 76 8.92 14.58 11.81
CA ALA A 76 9.56 13.95 10.66
C ALA A 76 8.54 13.18 9.78
N THR A 77 7.61 12.45 10.38
CA THR A 77 6.55 11.73 9.65
C THR A 77 5.58 12.69 8.97
N CYS A 78 5.12 13.74 9.65
CA CYS A 78 4.23 14.74 9.08
C CYS A 78 4.88 15.48 7.91
N SER A 79 6.14 15.89 8.05
CA SER A 79 6.86 16.53 6.94
C SER A 79 7.08 15.57 5.77
N GLY A 80 7.41 14.30 6.02
CA GLY A 80 7.54 13.28 4.96
C GLY A 80 6.22 13.07 4.20
N VAL A 81 5.11 12.88 4.91
CA VAL A 81 3.78 12.69 4.31
C VAL A 81 3.37 13.92 3.51
N PHE A 82 3.58 15.12 4.05
CA PHE A 82 3.30 16.39 3.37
C PHE A 82 4.09 16.52 2.06
N VAL A 83 5.40 16.27 2.09
CA VAL A 83 6.25 16.33 0.90
C VAL A 83 5.82 15.28 -0.13
N ASN A 84 5.53 14.06 0.29
CA ASN A 84 5.05 13.00 -0.61
C ASN A 84 3.72 13.39 -1.28
N GLN A 85 2.79 14.00 -0.54
CA GLN A 85 1.54 14.49 -1.11
C GLN A 85 1.78 15.63 -2.09
N LEU A 86 2.62 16.60 -1.73
CA LEU A 86 2.96 17.73 -2.60
C LEU A 86 3.59 17.26 -3.92
N LEU A 87 4.51 16.30 -3.87
CA LEU A 87 5.12 15.71 -5.05
C LEU A 87 4.10 14.96 -5.91
N ARG A 88 3.20 14.18 -5.29
CA ARG A 88 2.15 13.47 -6.02
C ARG A 88 1.20 14.42 -6.75
N LEU A 89 0.82 15.53 -6.11
CA LEU A 89 -0.03 16.55 -6.72
C LEU A 89 0.68 17.25 -7.88
N SER A 90 1.94 17.63 -7.68
CA SER A 90 2.75 18.30 -8.70
C SER A 90 2.95 17.42 -9.95
N VAL A 91 3.16 16.11 -9.78
CA VAL A 91 3.34 15.18 -10.91
C VAL A 91 2.02 14.89 -11.63
N LYS A 92 0.88 14.84 -10.93
CA LYS A 92 -0.41 14.47 -11.54
C LYS A 92 -1.16 15.61 -12.20
N HIS A 93 -1.22 16.79 -11.58
CA HIS A 93 -2.09 17.88 -12.02
C HIS A 93 -1.33 19.08 -12.59
N GLY A 94 0.01 19.12 -12.46
CA GLY A 94 0.82 20.26 -12.88
C GLY A 94 0.54 21.57 -12.12
N ASP A 95 -0.43 21.56 -11.21
CA ASP A 95 -0.88 22.71 -10.42
C ASP A 95 -0.70 22.43 -8.92
N LEU A 96 -0.29 23.46 -8.18
CA LEU A 96 0.04 23.40 -6.74
C LEU A 96 -1.18 23.72 -5.86
N SER A 97 -2.38 23.53 -6.38
CA SER A 97 -3.66 23.71 -5.68
C SER A 97 -3.84 22.64 -4.59
N PHE A 98 -3.12 22.85 -3.48
CA PHE A 98 -2.95 21.91 -2.36
C PHE A 98 -4.23 21.69 -1.55
N PHE A 99 -5.10 22.70 -1.45
CA PHE A 99 -6.25 22.67 -0.54
C PHE A 99 -7.52 22.03 -1.14
N ASP A 100 -7.64 21.96 -2.47
CA ASP A 100 -8.86 21.50 -3.14
C ASP A 100 -8.81 20.01 -3.50
N THR A 101 -7.60 19.48 -3.73
CA THR A 101 -7.37 18.08 -4.20
C THR A 101 -7.05 17.09 -3.08
N THR A 102 -6.91 17.56 -1.83
CA THR A 102 -6.57 16.73 -0.66
C THR A 102 -7.68 15.79 -0.18
N ASN A 103 -8.91 15.95 -0.65
CA ASN A 103 -10.02 15.08 -0.25
C ASN A 103 -9.94 13.67 -0.86
N TYR A 104 -9.27 13.48 -2.00
CA TYR A 104 -9.46 12.26 -2.81
C TYR A 104 -8.29 11.27 -2.85
N THR A 105 -7.13 11.58 -2.23
CA THR A 105 -5.90 10.81 -2.50
C THR A 105 -5.16 10.32 -1.27
N ARG A 106 -5.83 9.56 -0.40
CA ARG A 106 -5.14 8.69 0.56
C ARG A 106 -5.01 7.29 -0.05
N ALA A 107 -3.78 6.76 -0.13
CA ALA A 107 -3.52 5.46 -0.76
C ALA A 107 -4.16 4.27 -0.02
N PHE A 108 -4.61 4.48 1.22
CA PHE A 108 -5.22 3.48 2.08
C PHE A 108 -6.36 4.10 2.93
N ALA A 109 -7.18 4.99 2.34
CA ALA A 109 -8.43 5.38 2.99
C ALA A 109 -9.47 4.30 2.71
N LEU A 110 -9.56 3.32 3.61
CA LEU A 110 -10.57 2.27 3.56
C LEU A 110 -11.99 2.77 3.94
N TYR A 111 -12.13 4.00 4.45
CA TYR A 111 -13.33 4.42 5.18
C TYR A 111 -13.69 5.91 5.09
N MET A 112 -13.04 6.67 4.20
CA MET A 112 -13.19 8.13 4.16
C MET A 112 -13.45 8.59 2.74
N ASP A 113 -14.33 7.89 2.03
CA ASP A 113 -15.06 8.54 0.96
C ASP A 113 -16.25 9.22 1.62
N SER A 114 -16.34 10.54 1.53
CA SER A 114 -17.45 11.30 2.11
C SER A 114 -18.74 11.14 1.31
N ASP A 115 -18.64 10.66 0.07
CA ASP A 115 -19.78 10.56 -0.85
C ASP A 115 -20.50 9.22 -0.75
N ALA A 116 -19.88 8.22 -0.14
CA ALA A 116 -20.51 6.96 0.17
C ALA A 116 -20.51 6.74 1.69
N ASP A 117 -21.71 6.70 2.25
CA ASP A 117 -22.05 6.67 3.66
C ASP A 117 -21.71 5.30 4.31
N TYR A 118 -20.50 4.78 4.05
CA TYR A 118 -20.02 3.45 4.43
C TYR A 118 -20.02 3.23 5.94
N ALA A 119 -19.90 4.29 6.74
CA ALA A 119 -19.95 4.20 8.20
C ALA A 119 -21.33 3.75 8.73
N GLN A 120 -22.41 3.89 7.95
CA GLN A 120 -23.76 3.44 8.34
C GLN A 120 -23.96 1.93 8.10
N VAL A 121 -23.28 1.36 7.10
CA VAL A 121 -23.43 -0.05 6.68
C VAL A 121 -22.63 -1.00 7.57
N TYR A 122 -21.48 -0.57 8.09
CA TYR A 122 -20.59 -1.42 8.90
C TYR A 122 -20.74 -1.20 10.42
N ARG A 123 -21.96 -1.40 10.93
CA ARG A 123 -22.17 -1.46 12.39
C ARG A 123 -21.78 -2.83 12.93
N PHE A 124 -20.60 -2.91 13.56
CA PHE A 124 -20.14 -4.16 14.17
C PHE A 124 -20.87 -4.44 15.48
N THR A 125 -21.36 -5.67 15.63
CA THR A 125 -21.99 -6.12 16.88
C THR A 125 -20.94 -6.73 17.82
N TRP A 126 -21.16 -6.67 19.14
CA TRP A 126 -20.19 -7.14 20.14
C TRP A 126 -19.79 -8.63 19.99
N TRP A 127 -20.66 -9.49 19.45
CA TRP A 127 -20.34 -10.91 19.24
C TRP A 127 -19.39 -11.14 18.05
N GLU A 128 -19.37 -10.24 17.06
CA GLU A 128 -18.48 -10.30 15.89
C GLU A 128 -17.01 -10.07 16.29
N VAL A 129 -16.78 -9.38 17.41
CA VAL A 129 -15.44 -9.21 18.01
C VAL A 129 -14.79 -10.57 18.30
N LEU A 130 -15.57 -11.58 18.71
CA LEU A 130 -15.05 -12.92 18.93
C LEU A 130 -14.62 -13.59 17.61
N VAL A 131 -15.36 -13.38 16.53
CA VAL A 131 -15.01 -13.88 15.19
C VAL A 131 -13.73 -13.20 14.69
N PHE A 132 -13.59 -11.89 14.90
CA PHE A 132 -12.36 -11.16 14.57
C PHE A 132 -11.16 -11.66 15.39
N ALA A 133 -11.35 -11.97 16.67
CA ALA A 133 -10.31 -12.56 17.50
C ALA A 133 -9.85 -13.92 16.95
N LEU A 134 -10.79 -14.80 16.57
CA LEU A 134 -10.48 -16.09 15.97
C LEU A 134 -9.75 -15.95 14.62
N MET A 135 -10.21 -15.04 13.76
CA MET A 135 -9.50 -14.69 12.52
C MET A 135 -8.08 -14.21 12.79
N GLY A 136 -7.89 -13.38 13.83
CA GLY A 136 -6.58 -12.94 14.31
C GLY A 136 -5.68 -14.10 14.75
N CYS A 137 -6.21 -15.09 15.46
CA CYS A 137 -5.47 -16.29 15.84
C CYS A 137 -5.03 -17.11 14.61
N VAL A 138 -5.93 -17.31 13.64
CA VAL A 138 -5.62 -18.03 12.40
C VAL A 138 -4.56 -17.28 11.58
N ALA A 139 -4.71 -15.96 11.44
CA ALA A 139 -3.74 -15.11 10.76
C ALA A 139 -2.36 -15.13 11.45
N GLY A 140 -2.32 -15.09 12.79
CA GLY A 140 -1.09 -15.21 13.57
C GLY A 140 -0.39 -16.56 13.39
N LEU A 141 -1.15 -17.66 13.35
CA LEU A 141 -0.61 -19.00 13.08
C LEU A 141 -0.05 -19.11 11.66
N LEU A 142 -0.80 -18.67 10.66
CA LEU A 142 -0.36 -18.65 9.26
C LEU A 142 0.86 -17.75 9.07
N GLY A 143 0.90 -16.59 9.72
CA GLY A 143 2.04 -15.68 9.73
C GLY A 143 3.29 -16.33 10.34
N SER A 144 3.16 -17.01 11.48
CA SER A 144 4.28 -17.73 12.11
C SER A 144 4.82 -18.87 11.23
N ALA A 145 3.93 -19.61 10.57
CA ALA A 145 4.29 -20.67 9.64
C ALA A 145 5.02 -20.10 8.41
N PHE A 146 4.54 -18.98 7.86
CA PHE A 146 5.18 -18.26 6.77
C PHE A 146 6.59 -17.80 7.14
N VAL A 147 6.78 -17.20 8.33
CA VAL A 147 8.11 -16.78 8.81
C VAL A 147 9.05 -17.97 8.95
N LYS A 148 8.59 -19.10 9.49
CA LYS A 148 9.39 -20.33 9.60
C LYS A 148 9.78 -20.88 8.22
N MET A 149 8.85 -20.92 7.27
CA MET A 149 9.12 -21.33 5.90
C MET A 149 10.13 -20.39 5.22
N HIS A 150 9.96 -19.08 5.37
CA HIS A 150 10.88 -18.08 4.83
C HIS A 150 12.29 -18.25 5.40
N MET A 151 12.43 -18.44 6.72
CA MET A 151 13.73 -18.71 7.35
C MET A 151 14.37 -20.00 6.82
N TRP A 152 13.58 -21.05 6.60
CA TRP A 152 14.08 -22.32 6.05
C TRP A 152 14.59 -22.16 4.61
N VAL A 153 13.81 -21.49 3.74
CA VAL A 153 14.22 -21.18 2.36
C VAL A 153 15.47 -20.32 2.38
N HIS A 154 15.49 -19.25 3.17
CA HIS A 154 16.64 -18.35 3.27
C HIS A 154 17.91 -19.09 3.69
N ARG A 155 17.85 -19.89 4.77
CA ARG A 155 18.98 -20.72 5.23
C ARG A 155 19.45 -21.70 4.16
N THR A 156 18.53 -22.28 3.39
CA THR A 156 18.85 -23.21 2.31
C THR A 156 19.53 -22.51 1.14
N ARG A 157 19.05 -21.33 0.74
CA ARG A 157 19.65 -20.49 -0.32
C ARG A 157 21.09 -20.10 0.01
N TRP A 158 21.35 -19.68 1.25
CA TRP A 158 22.72 -19.35 1.70
C TRP A 158 23.68 -20.53 1.64
N ARG A 159 23.19 -21.76 1.80
CA ARG A 159 24.00 -22.99 1.74
C ARG A 159 24.24 -23.47 0.32
N LEU A 160 23.22 -23.40 -0.54
CA LEU A 160 23.26 -23.98 -1.88
C LEU A 160 23.97 -23.09 -2.91
N ASN A 161 23.84 -21.76 -2.81
CA ASN A 161 24.35 -20.86 -3.87
C ASN A 161 25.14 -19.66 -3.31
N PRO A 162 26.42 -19.88 -2.93
CA PRO A 162 27.25 -18.81 -2.37
C PRO A 162 27.68 -17.78 -3.43
N THR A 163 27.68 -18.14 -4.73
CA THR A 163 28.20 -17.28 -5.80
C THR A 163 27.24 -16.13 -6.13
N PRO A 164 27.76 -14.91 -6.40
CA PRO A 164 26.92 -13.73 -6.66
C PRO A 164 26.10 -13.87 -7.95
N TRP A 165 26.70 -14.39 -9.02
CA TRP A 165 26.02 -14.61 -10.30
C TRP A 165 24.95 -15.72 -10.23
N GLY A 166 25.19 -16.76 -9.43
CA GLY A 166 24.19 -17.80 -9.18
C GLY A 166 22.92 -17.26 -8.53
N ARG A 167 23.06 -16.30 -7.60
CA ARG A 167 21.92 -15.64 -6.95
C ARG A 167 21.11 -14.75 -7.90
N VAL A 168 21.78 -14.10 -8.86
CA VAL A 168 21.10 -13.31 -9.89
C VAL A 168 20.33 -14.23 -10.84
N ALA A 169 20.95 -15.30 -11.32
CA ALA A 169 20.28 -16.27 -12.19
C ALA A 169 19.05 -16.91 -11.51
N GLU A 170 19.18 -17.28 -10.23
CA GLU A 170 18.06 -17.77 -9.41
C GLU A 170 16.92 -16.74 -9.33
N ALA A 171 17.23 -15.46 -9.07
CA ALA A 171 16.22 -14.41 -8.98
C ALA A 171 15.50 -14.20 -10.32
N VAL A 172 16.22 -14.24 -11.44
CA VAL A 172 15.65 -14.13 -12.79
C VAL A 172 14.74 -15.32 -13.09
N MET A 173 15.16 -16.53 -12.74
CA MET A 173 14.34 -17.74 -12.91
C MET A 173 13.05 -17.67 -12.08
N ILE A 174 13.12 -17.23 -10.83
CA ILE A 174 11.93 -17.06 -9.97
C ILE A 174 11.01 -15.98 -10.56
N ALA A 175 11.55 -14.86 -11.04
CA ALA A 175 10.75 -13.81 -11.65
C ALA A 175 10.03 -14.31 -12.92
N ALA A 176 10.72 -15.06 -13.78
CA ALA A 176 10.13 -15.64 -14.99
C ALA A 176 9.05 -16.69 -14.65
N LEU A 177 9.28 -17.53 -13.64
CA LEU A 177 8.29 -18.51 -13.17
C LEU A 177 7.05 -17.82 -12.60
N THR A 178 7.22 -16.82 -11.73
CA THR A 178 6.09 -16.07 -11.15
C THR A 178 5.28 -15.34 -12.22
N ALA A 179 5.96 -14.69 -13.18
CA ALA A 179 5.28 -14.04 -14.30
C ALA A 179 4.54 -15.05 -15.19
N GLY A 180 5.18 -16.19 -15.49
CA GLY A 180 4.55 -17.28 -16.25
C GLY A 180 3.30 -17.81 -15.56
N ILE A 181 3.36 -18.04 -14.24
CA ILE A 181 2.21 -18.48 -13.44
C ILE A 181 1.09 -17.43 -13.50
N ALA A 182 1.40 -16.15 -13.26
CA ALA A 182 0.41 -15.08 -13.31
C ALA A 182 -0.31 -14.99 -14.67
N ILE A 183 0.45 -15.07 -15.78
CA ILE A 183 -0.11 -15.05 -17.14
C ILE A 183 -0.98 -16.29 -17.39
N THR A 184 -0.53 -17.49 -16.95
CA THR A 184 -1.32 -18.71 -17.12
C THR A 184 -2.64 -18.66 -16.34
N ILE A 185 -2.63 -18.16 -15.10
CA ILE A 185 -3.84 -17.99 -14.30
C ILE A 185 -4.78 -16.96 -14.94
N GLY A 186 -4.23 -15.84 -15.41
CA GLY A 186 -4.99 -14.83 -16.16
C GLY A 186 -5.63 -15.41 -17.42
N ARG A 187 -4.94 -16.30 -18.15
CA ARG A 187 -5.48 -16.94 -19.36
C ARG A 187 -6.68 -17.87 -19.10
N PHE A 188 -6.75 -18.48 -17.92
CA PHE A 188 -7.83 -19.38 -17.50
C PHE A 188 -8.97 -18.66 -16.75
N SER A 189 -8.95 -17.32 -16.70
CA SER A 189 -9.96 -16.55 -15.98
C SER A 189 -11.36 -16.65 -16.57
N PRO A 190 -12.42 -16.61 -15.75
CA PRO A 190 -13.76 -16.31 -16.24
C PRO A 190 -13.84 -14.86 -16.74
N CYS A 191 -14.53 -14.65 -17.86
CA CYS A 191 -14.86 -13.32 -18.36
C CYS A 191 -16.16 -12.83 -17.73
N SER A 192 -16.13 -11.64 -17.14
CA SER A 192 -17.29 -10.99 -16.52
C SER A 192 -17.64 -9.70 -17.27
N PRO A 193 -18.93 -9.30 -17.33
CA PRO A 193 -19.33 -8.04 -17.95
C PRO A 193 -18.78 -6.85 -17.17
N LEU A 194 -18.37 -5.80 -17.87
CA LEU A 194 -18.02 -4.53 -17.22
C LEU A 194 -19.26 -3.94 -16.52
N PRO A 195 -19.14 -3.45 -15.27
CA PRO A 195 -20.22 -2.69 -14.64
C PRO A 195 -20.49 -1.38 -15.41
N GLU A 196 -21.78 -1.06 -15.61
CA GLU A 196 -22.23 0.11 -16.41
C GLU A 196 -22.05 1.45 -15.64
N ASP A 197 -22.10 1.44 -14.31
CA ASP A 197 -21.87 2.61 -13.46
C ASP A 197 -20.41 2.68 -12.99
N VAL A 198 -19.58 3.27 -13.84
CA VAL A 198 -18.13 3.49 -13.64
C VAL A 198 -17.83 4.71 -12.75
N GLN A 199 -18.85 5.40 -12.22
CA GLN A 199 -18.65 6.62 -11.43
C GLN A 199 -18.07 6.38 -10.02
N ASP A 200 -18.24 5.18 -9.45
CA ASP A 200 -17.68 4.82 -8.13
C ASP A 200 -16.23 4.30 -8.20
N TYR A 201 -15.68 4.12 -9.39
CA TYR A 201 -14.31 3.66 -9.59
C TYR A 201 -13.43 4.85 -10.00
N PRO A 202 -12.21 5.01 -9.42
CA PRO A 202 -11.33 6.13 -9.73
C PRO A 202 -10.88 6.04 -11.19
N THR A 203 -11.65 6.65 -12.08
CA THR A 203 -11.34 6.81 -13.48
C THR A 203 -10.22 7.83 -13.59
N THR A 204 -9.04 7.38 -14.03
CA THR A 204 -8.04 8.30 -14.56
C THR A 204 -8.59 8.77 -15.89
N THR A 205 -9.04 10.03 -15.96
CA THR A 205 -9.47 10.67 -17.20
C THR A 205 -8.29 10.70 -18.17
N ALA A 206 -8.21 9.72 -19.06
CA ALA A 206 -7.41 9.84 -20.27
C ALA A 206 -8.17 10.79 -21.20
N THR A 207 -7.94 12.09 -21.04
CA THR A 207 -8.33 13.08 -22.05
C THR A 207 -7.43 12.87 -23.28
N THR A 208 -7.77 11.91 -24.13
CA THR A 208 -7.35 12.01 -25.54
C THR A 208 -8.16 13.13 -26.14
N ALA A 209 -7.54 14.30 -26.25
CA ALA A 209 -8.04 15.44 -26.99
C ALA A 209 -8.04 15.11 -28.49
N ASP A 210 -9.02 14.35 -28.95
CA ASP A 210 -9.42 14.30 -30.35
C ASP A 210 -10.89 14.69 -30.44
N SER A 211 -11.10 15.94 -30.88
CA SER A 211 -12.39 16.53 -31.17
C SER A 211 -13.11 15.78 -32.29
N ALA A 212 -14.45 15.83 -32.23
CA ALA A 212 -15.41 15.56 -33.30
C ALA A 212 -15.94 14.11 -33.47
N ASN A 213 -16.35 13.48 -32.37
CA ASN A 213 -17.64 12.78 -32.26
C ASN A 213 -17.79 12.36 -30.78
N GLY A 214 -18.89 12.74 -30.14
CA GLY A 214 -19.10 12.57 -28.70
C GLY A 214 -19.34 11.12 -28.27
N SER A 215 -18.29 10.29 -28.33
CA SER A 215 -18.22 9.00 -27.65
C SER A 215 -17.00 9.00 -26.74
N SER A 216 -17.11 9.66 -25.60
CA SER A 216 -16.19 9.48 -24.48
C SER A 216 -16.31 8.03 -24.01
N SER A 217 -15.43 7.16 -24.51
CA SER A 217 -15.33 5.79 -24.04
C SER A 217 -14.65 5.84 -22.67
N TYR A 218 -15.43 5.68 -21.61
CA TYR A 218 -14.94 5.55 -20.25
C TYR A 218 -14.24 4.19 -20.13
N GLN A 219 -12.96 4.14 -20.51
CA GLN A 219 -12.16 2.93 -20.35
C GLN A 219 -11.66 2.90 -18.92
N ASN A 220 -12.16 1.96 -18.12
CA ASN A 220 -11.66 1.69 -16.77
C ASN A 220 -10.14 1.44 -16.85
N PRO A 221 -9.28 2.30 -16.29
CA PRO A 221 -7.83 2.16 -16.43
C PRO A 221 -7.25 0.97 -15.65
N HIS A 222 -8.09 0.16 -15.01
CA HIS A 222 -7.68 -0.93 -14.13
C HIS A 222 -8.34 -2.28 -14.41
N MET A 223 -9.33 -2.35 -15.32
CA MET A 223 -10.00 -3.60 -15.66
C MET A 223 -9.41 -4.16 -16.97
N ASP A 224 -8.56 -5.18 -16.85
CA ASP A 224 -7.87 -5.75 -17.99
C ASP A 224 -8.81 -6.68 -18.79
N GLY A 225 -9.10 -6.32 -20.04
CA GLY A 225 -9.85 -7.14 -21.01
C GLY A 225 -9.03 -8.26 -21.66
N LEU A 226 -7.90 -8.65 -21.07
CA LEU A 226 -7.00 -9.64 -21.66
C LEU A 226 -7.72 -10.99 -21.84
N TRP A 227 -7.64 -11.54 -23.05
CA TRP A 227 -8.23 -12.84 -23.45
C TRP A 227 -9.76 -12.95 -23.39
N CYS A 228 -10.47 -11.82 -23.24
CA CYS A 228 -11.94 -11.75 -23.27
C CYS A 228 -12.43 -10.93 -24.48
N PRO A 229 -13.67 -11.17 -24.96
CA PRO A 229 -14.29 -10.37 -26.02
C PRO A 229 -14.58 -8.94 -25.56
N GLU A 230 -14.81 -8.04 -26.52
CA GLU A 230 -15.10 -6.62 -26.26
C GLU A 230 -16.31 -6.47 -25.30
N GLY A 231 -16.18 -5.61 -24.30
CA GLY A 231 -17.20 -5.39 -23.26
C GLY A 231 -17.11 -6.30 -22.02
N GLN A 232 -16.12 -7.20 -21.96
CA GLN A 232 -15.87 -8.06 -20.80
C GLN A 232 -14.45 -7.87 -20.24
N TYR A 233 -14.27 -8.15 -18.96
CA TYR A 233 -12.97 -8.15 -18.29
C TYR A 233 -12.62 -9.53 -17.71
N SER A 234 -11.31 -9.78 -17.56
CA SER A 234 -10.77 -10.99 -16.95
C SER A 234 -10.68 -10.82 -15.43
N ALA A 235 -11.45 -11.59 -14.65
CA ALA A 235 -11.45 -11.44 -13.18
C ALA A 235 -10.07 -11.72 -12.56
N TYR A 236 -9.39 -12.79 -13.00
CA TYR A 236 -8.05 -13.12 -12.52
C TYR A 236 -6.96 -12.29 -13.18
N GLY A 237 -7.15 -11.85 -14.43
CA GLY A 237 -6.25 -10.93 -15.09
C GLY A 237 -6.15 -9.63 -14.31
N THR A 238 -7.30 -9.02 -14.01
CA THR A 238 -7.37 -7.83 -13.15
C THR A 238 -6.73 -8.09 -11.78
N LEU A 239 -6.91 -9.25 -11.14
CA LEU A 239 -6.34 -9.53 -9.82
C LEU A 239 -4.82 -9.69 -9.81
N PHE A 240 -4.23 -10.35 -10.81
CA PHE A 240 -2.82 -10.75 -10.80
C PHE A 240 -1.91 -9.87 -11.69
N LEU A 241 -2.45 -9.18 -12.69
CA LEU A 241 -1.69 -8.37 -13.64
C LEU A 241 -1.70 -6.88 -13.29
N THR A 242 -2.65 -6.43 -12.45
CA THR A 242 -2.63 -5.08 -11.90
C THR A 242 -1.67 -4.97 -10.70
N PRO A 243 -1.19 -3.76 -10.38
CA PRO A 243 -0.39 -3.55 -9.17
C PRO A 243 -1.17 -3.95 -7.92
N ALA A 244 -0.57 -4.75 -7.04
CA ALA A 244 -1.25 -5.34 -5.88
C ALA A 244 -1.99 -4.33 -4.97
N GLY A 245 -1.54 -3.07 -4.91
CA GLY A 245 -2.23 -2.02 -4.16
C GLY A 245 -3.59 -1.64 -4.76
N VAL A 246 -3.71 -1.67 -6.10
CA VAL A 246 -4.96 -1.46 -6.83
C VAL A 246 -5.86 -2.68 -6.69
N SER A 247 -5.31 -3.89 -6.88
CA SER A 247 -6.08 -5.14 -6.75
C SER A 247 -6.65 -5.33 -5.34
N LEU A 248 -5.91 -4.92 -4.29
CA LEU A 248 -6.43 -4.94 -2.93
C LEU A 248 -7.58 -3.94 -2.73
N LYS A 249 -7.44 -2.73 -3.28
CA LYS A 249 -8.52 -1.72 -3.25
C LYS A 249 -9.76 -2.26 -3.96
N GLU A 250 -9.57 -2.87 -5.11
CA GLU A 250 -10.62 -3.52 -5.87
C GLU A 250 -11.29 -4.65 -5.10
N VAL A 251 -10.56 -5.59 -4.49
CA VAL A 251 -11.18 -6.68 -3.70
C VAL A 251 -12.01 -6.14 -2.52
N LEU A 252 -11.59 -5.02 -1.92
CA LEU A 252 -12.29 -4.42 -0.79
C LEU A 252 -13.51 -3.59 -1.20
N HIS A 253 -13.53 -3.02 -2.41
CA HIS A 253 -14.60 -2.13 -2.88
C HIS A 253 -15.49 -2.71 -4.01
N LEU A 254 -15.04 -3.73 -4.77
CA LEU A 254 -15.81 -4.37 -5.86
C LEU A 254 -17.09 -5.08 -5.38
N GLY A 255 -17.15 -5.46 -4.11
CA GLY A 255 -18.36 -6.04 -3.51
C GLY A 255 -19.37 -4.98 -3.02
N GLN A 256 -19.12 -3.70 -3.27
CA GLN A 256 -19.91 -2.59 -2.75
C GLN A 256 -20.72 -1.86 -3.82
N THR A 257 -21.10 -2.52 -4.93
CA THR A 257 -22.23 -1.99 -5.71
C THR A 257 -23.41 -1.93 -4.74
N VAL A 258 -23.98 -0.74 -4.59
CA VAL A 258 -25.22 -0.53 -3.84
C VAL A 258 -26.37 -1.13 -4.67
N ASP A 259 -26.31 -2.43 -4.89
CA ASP A 259 -27.41 -3.18 -5.48
C ASP A 259 -28.37 -3.50 -4.34
N ASN A 260 -29.23 -2.51 -4.10
CA ASN A 260 -30.44 -2.54 -3.28
C ASN A 260 -30.23 -2.37 -1.75
N PRO A 261 -30.81 -1.32 -1.13
CA PRO A 261 -30.77 -1.12 0.34
C PRO A 261 -31.43 -2.26 1.16
N ASN A 262 -32.08 -3.22 0.49
CA ASN A 262 -32.83 -4.30 1.13
C ASN A 262 -32.07 -5.64 1.17
N GLN A 263 -30.80 -5.72 0.75
CA GLN A 263 -30.09 -7.01 0.68
C GLN A 263 -29.81 -7.68 2.05
N PHE A 264 -30.03 -6.97 3.16
CA PHE A 264 -29.86 -7.49 4.52
C PHE A 264 -31.15 -7.52 5.35
N GLU A 265 -32.32 -7.32 4.73
CA GLU A 265 -33.61 -7.55 5.39
C GLU A 265 -33.87 -9.06 5.50
N TRP A 266 -33.63 -9.63 6.69
CA TRP A 266 -34.14 -10.95 7.05
C TRP A 266 -35.64 -10.86 7.35
N GLY A 267 -36.44 -10.69 6.29
CA GLY A 267 -37.89 -10.69 6.33
C GLY A 267 -38.44 -11.09 4.96
N GLY A 268 -38.72 -12.37 4.76
CA GLY A 268 -39.28 -12.86 3.50
C GLY A 268 -40.67 -12.26 3.22
N PRO A 269 -41.06 -12.10 1.95
CA PRO A 269 -42.40 -11.66 1.60
C PRO A 269 -43.38 -12.83 1.78
N GLY A 270 -44.26 -12.71 2.78
CA GLY A 270 -45.43 -13.57 2.91
C GLY A 270 -45.51 -14.36 4.21
N VAL A 271 -45.82 -13.67 5.33
CA VAL A 271 -46.98 -13.91 6.20
C VAL A 271 -47.36 -12.59 6.86
#